data_AF-A0A352SWX4-F1
#
_entry.id   AF-A0A352SWX4-F1
#
_cell.length_a   1.000
_cell.length_b   1.000
_cell.length_c   1.000
_cell.angle_alpha   90.00
_cell.angle_beta   90.00
_cell.angle_gamma   90.00
#
_symmetry.space_group_name_H-M   'P 1'
#
loop_
_entity.id
_entity.type
_entity.pdbx_description
1 polymer ?
#
loop_
_entity_poly.entity_id
_entity_poly.type
_entity_poly.pdbx_seq_one_letter_code
_entity_poly.pdbx_strand_id
1 'polypeptide(L)'
;MKKKEKQNSIALNKRMAIGFGIVTMITILVSLISLFTIYKLYLTNNVSSRMFAVFSATMLFFIIISIVSGSIICKVLNKSIIRPLKILNNIARQLSVGDASANVRVLTSDEIGELMSSFKEMVENTRSQAQAD
;
A
#
# COMPACT_ATOMS: atom_id res chain seq x y z
N MET A 1 -1.79 -18.89 17.91
CA MET A 1 -1.37 -18.76 16.50
C MET A 1 -2.18 -17.71 15.71
N LYS A 2 -3.52 -17.79 15.62
CA LYS A 2 -4.40 -16.81 14.92
C LYS A 2 -4.17 -15.32 15.29
N LYS A 3 -3.85 -15.02 16.56
CA LYS A 3 -3.59 -13.64 17.04
C LYS A 3 -2.31 -13.03 16.42
N LYS A 4 -1.27 -13.84 16.19
CA LYS A 4 0.05 -13.42 15.69
C LYS A 4 0.04 -13.16 14.16
N GLU A 5 -0.72 -13.94 13.40
CA GLU A 5 -0.97 -13.68 11.96
C GLU A 5 -1.85 -12.46 11.71
N LYS A 6 -2.89 -12.28 12.53
CA LYS A 6 -3.70 -11.06 12.50
C LYS A 6 -2.83 -9.83 12.85
N GLN A 7 -1.93 -9.94 13.81
CA GLN A 7 -0.96 -8.88 14.14
C GLN A 7 0.00 -8.54 12.99
N ASN A 8 0.64 -9.54 12.36
CA ASN A 8 1.58 -9.29 11.26
C ASN A 8 0.89 -8.73 10.01
N SER A 9 -0.34 -9.18 9.75
CA SER A 9 -1.12 -8.66 8.62
C SER A 9 -1.62 -7.24 8.82
N ILE A 10 -1.91 -6.86 10.07
CA ILE A 10 -2.19 -5.48 10.47
C ILE A 10 -0.90 -4.64 10.39
N ALA A 11 0.25 -5.18 10.79
CA ALA A 11 1.52 -4.43 10.80
C ALA A 11 1.97 -3.96 9.41
N LEU A 12 1.90 -4.81 8.38
CA LEU A 12 2.32 -4.43 7.02
C LEU A 12 1.37 -3.38 6.40
N ASN A 13 0.06 -3.58 6.53
CA ASN A 13 -0.94 -2.62 6.06
C ASN A 13 -0.81 -1.28 6.80
N LYS A 14 -0.54 -1.33 8.11
CA LYS A 14 -0.34 -0.13 8.95
C LYS A 14 0.95 0.60 8.58
N ARG A 15 2.05 -0.11 8.29
CA ARG A 15 3.32 0.50 7.84
C ARG A 15 3.16 1.23 6.50
N MET A 16 2.50 0.61 5.52
CA MET A 16 2.22 1.27 4.24
C MET A 16 1.27 2.46 4.41
N ALA A 17 0.20 2.31 5.17
CA ALA A 17 -0.72 3.41 5.45
C ALA A 17 -0.05 4.57 6.20
N ILE A 18 0.91 4.30 7.09
CA ILE A 18 1.73 5.34 7.73
C ILE A 18 2.59 6.06 6.69
N GLY A 19 3.25 5.35 5.77
CA GLY A 19 4.06 5.96 4.72
C GLY A 19 3.27 6.92 3.83
N PHE A 20 2.17 6.45 3.24
CA PHE A 20 1.28 7.31 2.44
C PHE A 20 0.59 8.39 3.29
N GLY A 21 0.28 8.07 4.55
CA GLY A 21 -0.25 9.02 5.53
C GLY A 21 0.69 10.19 5.79
N ILE A 22 2.00 9.93 5.89
CA ILE A 22 3.02 10.98 6.06
C ILE A 22 3.07 11.88 4.82
N VAL A 23 3.11 11.29 3.62
CA VAL A 23 3.15 12.06 2.36
C VAL A 23 1.91 12.95 2.20
N THR A 24 0.73 12.40 2.49
CA THR A 24 -0.53 13.16 2.45
C THR A 24 -0.57 14.23 3.53
N MET A 25 -0.09 13.95 4.74
CA MET A 25 0.05 14.95 5.81
C MET A 25 0.97 16.11 5.42
N ILE A 26 2.14 15.82 4.82
CA ILE A 26 3.05 16.86 4.31
C ILE A 26 2.35 17.69 3.24
N THR A 27 1.61 17.05 2.33
CA THR A 27 0.85 17.75 1.28
C THR A 27 -0.21 18.68 1.87
N ILE A 28 -0.92 18.24 2.92
CA ILE A 28 -1.91 19.04 3.64
C ILE A 28 -1.23 20.21 4.36
N LEU A 29 -0.07 20.01 4.98
CA LEU A 29 0.67 21.08 5.64
C LEU A 29 1.18 22.14 4.66
N VAL A 30 1.81 21.72 3.55
CA VAL A 30 2.23 22.64 2.48
C VAL A 30 1.03 23.40 1.95
N SER A 31 -0.08 22.71 1.74
CA SER A 31 -1.34 23.34 1.34
C SER A 31 -1.76 24.42 2.34
N LEU A 32 -1.87 24.11 3.63
CA LEU A 32 -2.27 25.09 4.64
C LEU A 32 -1.38 26.35 4.65
N ILE A 33 -0.06 26.18 4.50
CA ILE A 33 0.90 27.30 4.41
C ILE A 33 0.63 28.15 3.16
N SER A 34 0.40 27.52 2.01
CA SER A 34 0.06 28.23 0.77
C SER A 34 -1.26 29.01 0.89
N LEU A 35 -2.30 28.42 1.49
CA LEU A 35 -3.59 29.08 1.68
C LEU A 35 -3.45 30.31 2.60
N PHE A 36 -2.70 30.18 3.69
CA PHE A 36 -2.43 31.30 4.60
C PHE A 36 -1.70 32.44 3.90
N THR A 37 -0.71 32.11 3.07
CA THR A 37 0.07 33.09 2.29
C THR A 37 -0.83 33.84 1.30
N ILE A 38 -1.66 33.11 0.55
CA ILE A 38 -2.61 33.68 -0.43
C ILE A 38 -3.66 34.56 0.28
N TYR A 39 -4.16 34.15 1.43
CA TYR A 39 -5.10 34.94 2.23
C TYR A 39 -4.49 36.25 2.74
N LYS A 40 -3.24 36.22 3.22
CA LYS A 40 -2.50 37.43 3.61
C LYS A 40 -2.29 38.38 2.43
N LEU A 41 -1.93 37.84 1.26
CA LEU A 41 -1.74 38.64 0.05
C LEU A 41 -3.03 39.32 -0.42
N TYR A 42 -4.17 38.64 -0.28
CA TYR A 42 -5.49 39.22 -0.56
C TYR A 42 -5.82 40.39 0.37
N LEU A 43 -5.56 40.26 1.67
CA LEU A 43 -5.80 41.33 2.65
C LEU A 43 -4.95 42.58 2.40
N THR A 44 -3.72 42.41 1.91
CA THR A 44 -2.82 43.54 1.56
C THR A 44 -3.17 44.16 0.20
N ASN A 45 -4.30 43.78 -0.43
CA ASN A 45 -4.73 44.23 -1.77
C ASN A 45 -3.69 43.97 -2.88
N ASN A 46 -2.73 43.05 -2.65
CA ASN A 46 -1.71 42.68 -3.63
C ASN A 46 -2.23 41.69 -4.68
N VAL A 47 -3.40 41.08 -4.46
CA VAL A 47 -3.99 40.06 -5.34
C VAL A 47 -5.46 40.38 -5.58
N SER A 48 -5.88 40.35 -6.85
CA SER A 48 -7.29 40.54 -7.22
C SER A 48 -8.16 39.37 -6.77
N SER A 49 -9.45 39.63 -6.50
CA SER A 49 -10.39 38.59 -6.04
C SER A 49 -10.51 37.42 -7.03
N ARG A 50 -10.37 37.67 -8.34
CA ARG A 50 -10.36 36.62 -9.37
C ARG A 50 -9.14 35.71 -9.24
N MET A 51 -7.95 36.29 -9.06
CA MET A 51 -6.72 35.51 -8.85
C MET A 51 -6.83 34.66 -7.59
N PHE A 52 -7.28 35.25 -6.47
CA PHE A 52 -7.51 34.52 -5.23
C PHE A 52 -8.42 33.29 -5.44
N ALA A 53 -9.57 33.47 -6.09
CA ALA A 53 -10.51 32.39 -6.35
C ALA A 53 -9.90 31.26 -7.22
N VAL A 54 -9.17 31.61 -8.28
CA VAL A 54 -8.52 30.62 -9.16
C VAL A 54 -7.44 29.83 -8.41
N PHE A 55 -6.61 30.48 -7.61
CA PHE A 55 -5.59 29.80 -6.81
C PHE A 55 -6.21 28.87 -5.76
N SER A 56 -7.20 29.34 -5.00
CA SER A 56 -7.90 28.52 -4.01
C SER A 56 -8.62 27.31 -4.63
N ALA A 57 -9.26 27.48 -5.79
CA ALA A 57 -9.94 26.39 -6.49
C ALA A 57 -8.95 25.33 -7.01
N THR A 58 -7.87 25.77 -7.65
CA THR A 58 -6.81 24.88 -8.16
C THR A 58 -6.16 24.08 -7.03
N MET A 59 -5.95 24.73 -5.90
CA MET A 59 -5.37 24.12 -4.72
C MET A 59 -6.28 23.06 -4.09
N LEU A 60 -7.57 23.36 -3.93
CA LEU A 60 -8.56 22.39 -3.44
C LEU A 60 -8.63 21.16 -4.35
N PHE A 61 -8.55 21.36 -5.66
CA PHE A 61 -8.50 20.28 -6.64
C PHE A 61 -7.29 19.36 -6.42
N PHE A 62 -6.08 19.90 -6.22
CA PHE A 62 -4.88 19.09 -5.95
C PHE A 62 -4.94 18.33 -4.63
N ILE A 63 -5.53 18.91 -3.58
CA ILE A 63 -5.73 18.22 -2.29
C ILE A 63 -6.61 16.99 -2.49
N ILE A 64 -7.73 17.14 -3.21
CA ILE A 64 -8.64 16.03 -3.51
C ILE A 64 -7.90 14.93 -4.30
N ILE A 65 -7.16 15.32 -5.34
CA ILE A 65 -6.37 14.36 -6.14
C ILE A 65 -5.36 13.61 -5.28
N SER A 66 -4.66 14.30 -4.38
CA SER A 66 -3.65 13.69 -3.49
C SER A 66 -4.29 12.63 -2.58
N ILE A 67 -5.43 12.95 -1.96
CA ILE A 67 -6.16 12.01 -1.08
C ILE A 67 -6.67 10.80 -1.86
N VAL A 68 -7.26 11.03 -3.04
CA VAL A 68 -7.82 9.98 -3.90
C VAL A 68 -6.71 9.05 -4.42
N SER A 69 -5.64 9.62 -4.97
CA SER A 69 -4.51 8.85 -5.49
C SER A 69 -3.82 8.03 -4.40
N GLY A 70 -3.57 8.61 -3.22
CA GLY A 70 -3.00 7.87 -2.08
C GLY A 70 -3.85 6.67 -1.66
N SER A 71 -5.18 6.83 -1.66
CA SER A 71 -6.12 5.75 -1.35
C SER A 71 -6.12 4.64 -2.41
N ILE A 72 -6.03 5.01 -3.69
CA ILE A 72 -5.95 4.06 -4.80
C ILE A 72 -4.64 3.26 -4.72
N ILE A 73 -3.51 3.93 -4.53
CA ILE A 73 -2.19 3.29 -4.46
C ILE A 73 -2.15 2.28 -3.29
N CYS A 74 -2.66 2.66 -2.12
CA CYS A 74 -2.75 1.74 -0.98
C CYS A 74 -3.55 0.48 -1.30
N LYS A 75 -4.68 0.60 -2.01
CA LYS A 75 -5.49 -0.55 -2.44
C LYS A 75 -4.74 -1.44 -3.43
N VAL A 76 -4.05 -0.84 -4.40
CA VAL A 76 -3.26 -1.56 -5.40
C VAL A 76 -2.15 -2.36 -4.74
N LEU A 77 -1.30 -1.72 -3.92
CA LEU A 77 -0.19 -2.39 -3.22
C LEU A 77 -0.67 -3.50 -2.29
N ASN A 78 -1.82 -3.32 -1.64
CA ASN A 78 -2.38 -4.38 -0.80
C ASN A 78 -2.78 -5.62 -1.62
N LYS A 79 -3.27 -5.42 -2.85
CA LYS A 79 -3.65 -6.51 -3.75
C LYS A 79 -2.44 -7.16 -4.44
N SER A 80 -1.48 -6.37 -4.92
CA SER A 80 -0.35 -6.88 -5.72
C SER A 80 0.83 -7.38 -4.88
N ILE A 81 1.06 -6.84 -3.68
CA ILE A 81 2.25 -7.18 -2.88
C ILE A 81 1.84 -7.81 -1.55
N ILE A 82 1.06 -7.09 -0.74
CA ILE A 82 0.82 -7.50 0.65
C ILE A 82 0.06 -8.83 0.72
N ARG A 83 -0.98 -9.01 -0.10
CA ARG A 83 -1.78 -10.24 -0.10
C ARG A 83 -0.97 -11.46 -0.57
N PRO A 84 -0.25 -11.44 -1.71
CA PRO A 84 0.66 -12.52 -2.10
C PRO A 84 1.69 -12.88 -1.03
N LEU A 85 2.38 -11.90 -0.45
CA LEU A 85 3.38 -12.15 0.59
C LEU A 85 2.80 -12.80 1.86
N LYS A 86 1.57 -12.42 2.25
CA LYS A 86 0.85 -13.05 3.37
C LYS A 86 0.55 -14.52 3.08
N ILE A 87 0.16 -14.84 1.85
CA ILE A 87 -0.14 -16.21 1.43
C ILE A 87 1.15 -17.04 1.46
N LEU A 88 2.22 -16.56 0.84
CA LEU A 88 3.52 -17.25 0.85
C LEU A 88 4.04 -17.49 2.28
N ASN A 89 3.95 -16.50 3.16
CA ASN A 89 4.36 -16.65 4.56
C ASN A 89 3.51 -17.68 5.34
N ASN A 90 2.22 -17.80 5.05
CA ASN A 90 1.38 -18.83 5.67
C ASN A 90 1.77 -20.23 5.19
N ILE A 91 1.99 -20.37 3.88
CA ILE A 91 2.41 -21.65 3.28
C ILE A 91 3.79 -22.07 3.80
N ALA A 92 4.74 -21.14 3.86
CA ALA A 92 6.07 -21.37 4.45
C ALA A 92 5.96 -21.88 5.90
N ARG A 93 5.00 -21.36 6.68
CA ARG A 93 4.78 -21.82 8.05
C ARG A 93 4.17 -23.22 8.13
N GLN A 94 3.27 -23.57 7.23
CA GLN A 94 2.73 -24.94 7.13
C GLN A 94 3.86 -25.92 6.77
N LEU A 95 4.67 -25.57 5.79
CA LEU A 95 5.82 -26.38 5.38
C LEU A 95 6.83 -26.57 6.52
N SER A 96 7.06 -25.54 7.35
CA SER A 96 7.98 -25.61 8.49
C SER A 96 7.58 -26.60 9.59
N VAL A 97 6.31 -27.02 9.63
CA VAL A 97 5.82 -28.05 10.57
C VAL A 97 5.59 -29.39 9.88
N GLY A 98 6.12 -29.57 8.66
CA GLY A 98 6.03 -30.81 7.88
C GLY A 98 4.75 -30.94 7.03
N ASP A 99 3.88 -29.92 7.03
CA ASP A 99 2.67 -29.92 6.21
C ASP A 99 2.95 -29.34 4.83
N ALA A 100 3.29 -30.23 3.89
CA ALA A 100 3.48 -29.90 2.48
C ALA A 100 2.19 -29.98 1.65
N SER A 101 0.99 -30.07 2.24
CA SER A 101 -0.28 -30.19 1.49
C SER A 101 -0.73 -28.88 0.82
N ALA A 102 -0.09 -27.76 1.15
CA ALA A 102 -0.48 -26.44 0.69
C ALA A 102 -0.35 -26.24 -0.84
N ASN A 103 -1.40 -25.71 -1.46
CA ASN A 103 -1.41 -25.36 -2.88
C ASN A 103 -1.09 -23.86 -3.07
N VAL A 104 0.04 -23.58 -3.69
CA VAL A 104 0.45 -22.21 -4.04
C VAL A 104 -0.21 -21.82 -5.36
N ARG A 105 -1.12 -20.84 -5.33
CA ARG A 105 -1.73 -20.23 -6.52
C ARG A 105 -1.06 -18.91 -6.83
N VAL A 106 -0.57 -18.74 -8.06
CA VAL A 106 -0.03 -17.46 -8.55
C VAL A 106 -1.18 -16.46 -8.73
N LEU A 107 -1.07 -15.28 -8.11
CA LEU A 107 -2.16 -14.28 -8.08
C LEU A 107 -1.87 -13.03 -8.91
N THR A 108 -0.63 -12.83 -9.32
CA THR A 108 -0.15 -11.66 -10.05
C THR A 108 0.72 -12.10 -11.22
N SER A 109 0.88 -11.24 -12.22
CA SER A 109 1.67 -11.50 -13.43
C SER A 109 2.95 -10.65 -13.47
N ASP A 110 3.39 -10.17 -12.31
CA ASP A 110 4.57 -9.35 -12.08
C ASP A 110 5.67 -10.20 -11.40
N GLU A 111 6.75 -9.56 -10.94
CA GLU A 111 7.87 -10.22 -10.26
C GLU A 111 7.42 -10.92 -8.96
N ILE A 112 6.35 -10.44 -8.32
CA ILE A 112 5.74 -11.12 -7.16
C ILE A 112 5.07 -12.42 -7.63
N GLY A 113 4.48 -12.43 -8.82
CA GLY A 113 3.91 -13.61 -9.45
C GLY A 113 4.96 -14.66 -9.80
N GLU A 114 6.10 -14.22 -10.34
CA GLU A 114 7.26 -15.08 -10.61
C GLU A 114 7.79 -15.72 -9.32
N LEU A 115 7.95 -14.92 -8.25
CA LEU A 115 8.29 -15.43 -6.92
C LEU A 115 7.28 -16.47 -6.41
N MET A 116 5.98 -16.23 -6.60
CA MET A 116 4.95 -17.21 -6.24
C MET A 116 5.09 -18.50 -7.05
N SER A 117 5.48 -18.42 -8.32
CA SER A 117 5.71 -19.59 -9.19
C SER A 117 6.90 -20.41 -8.70
N SER A 118 8.05 -19.79 -8.46
CA SER A 118 9.23 -20.50 -7.93
C SER A 118 8.96 -21.12 -6.55
N PHE A 119 8.18 -20.44 -5.70
CA PHE A 119 7.79 -20.97 -4.40
C PHE A 119 6.82 -22.15 -4.53
N LYS A 120 5.95 -22.16 -5.55
CA LYS A 120 5.07 -23.29 -5.87
C LYS A 120 5.89 -24.54 -6.21
N GLU A 121 6.87 -24.39 -7.11
CA GLU A 121 7.76 -25.50 -7.51
C GLU A 121 8.53 -26.07 -6.31
N MET A 122 9.03 -25.21 -5.42
CA MET A 122 9.70 -25.65 -4.19
C MET A 122 8.79 -26.52 -3.31
N VAL A 123 7.54 -26.10 -3.09
CA VAL A 123 6.57 -26.86 -2.28
C VAL A 123 6.22 -28.20 -2.95
N GLU A 124 6.07 -28.22 -4.28
CA GLU A 124 5.80 -29.46 -5.03
C GLU A 124 6.97 -30.45 -4.96
N ASN A 125 8.21 -29.96 -5.02
CA ASN A 125 9.41 -30.79 -4.84
C ASN A 125 9.49 -31.39 -3.44
N THR A 126 9.28 -30.59 -2.39
CA THR A 126 9.26 -31.10 -1.01
C THR A 126 8.16 -32.13 -0.79
N ARG A 127 6.97 -31.92 -1.35
CA ARG A 127 5.87 -32.89 -1.27
C ARG A 127 6.24 -34.21 -1.95
N SER A 128 6.86 -34.14 -3.12
CA SER A 128 7.25 -35.33 -3.89
C SER A 128 8.30 -36.15 -3.14
N GLN A 129 9.26 -35.50 -2.47
CA GLN A 129 10.26 -36.17 -1.64
C GLN A 129 9.62 -36.87 -0.44
N ALA A 130 8.68 -36.20 0.26
CA ALA A 130 8.00 -36.78 1.42
C ALA A 130 7.04 -37.95 1.08
N GLN A 131 6.70 -38.15 -0.19
CA GLN A 131 5.89 -39.28 -0.67
C GLN A 131 6.73 -40.45 -1.21
N ALA A 132 8.03 -40.22 -1.43
CA ALA A 132 8.96 -41.23 -1.93
C ALA A 132 9.60 -42.07 -0.81
N ASP A 133 9.53 -41.59 0.43
CA ASP A 133 9.89 -42.29 1.67
C ASP A 133 8.68 -43.04 2.27
#